data_AF-A0A6V7R3F1-F1
#
_entry.id   AF-A0A6V7R3F1-F1
#
_cell.length_a   1.000
_cell.length_b   1.000
_cell.length_c   1.000
_cell.angle_alpha   90.00
_cell.angle_beta   90.00
_cell.angle_gamma   90.00
#
_symmetry.space_group_name_H-M   'P 1'
#
loop_
_entity.id
_entity.type
_entity.pdbx_description
1 polymer ?
#
loop_
_entity_poly.entity_id
_entity_poly.type
_entity_poly.pdbx_seq_one_letter_code
_entity_poly.pdbx_strand_id
1 'polypeptide(L)' 'MKSPVKFLLVAAGIFGLIGSLMGAHMAGSGSYALRPIHAHILVVGWLSLF' A
#
# COMPACT_ATOMS: atom_id res chain seq x y z
N MET A 1 -7.54 -25.67 -2.59
CA MET A 1 -8.34 -24.42 -2.50
C MET A 1 -7.69 -23.55 -1.43
N LYS A 2 -7.14 -22.41 -1.83
CA LYS A 2 -6.24 -21.58 -1.00
C LYS A 2 -7.10 -20.79 -0.01
N SER A 3 -6.77 -20.86 1.28
CA SER A 3 -7.49 -20.10 2.32
C SER A 3 -7.65 -18.63 1.88
N PRO A 4 -8.88 -18.10 1.80
CA PRO A 4 -9.10 -16.70 1.39
C PRO A 4 -8.32 -15.71 2.27
N VAL A 5 -8.12 -16.05 3.55
CA VAL A 5 -7.28 -15.29 4.48
C VAL A 5 -5.83 -15.18 4.00
N LYS A 6 -5.24 -16.29 3.52
CA LYS A 6 -3.86 -16.28 3.01
C LYS A 6 -3.72 -15.36 1.80
N PHE A 7 -4.72 -15.30 0.93
CA PHE A 7 -4.72 -14.41 -0.22
C PHE A 7 -4.81 -12.94 0.20
N LEU A 8 -5.71 -12.60 1.12
CA LEU A 8 -5.88 -11.25 1.64
C LEU A 8 -4.62 -10.74 2.34
N LEU A 9 -3.97 -11.58 3.15
CA LEU A 9 -2.72 -11.22 3.84
C LEU A 9 -1.56 -10.95 2.86
N VAL A 10 -1.45 -11.73 1.78
CA VAL A 10 -0.43 -11.50 0.74
C VAL A 10 -0.72 -10.20 0.00
N ALA A 11 -1.98 -9.95 -0.37
CA ALA A 11 -2.38 -8.71 -1.01
C ALA A 11 -2.11 -7.49 -0.10
N ALA A 12 -2.47 -7.56 1.18
CA ALA A 12 -2.19 -6.52 2.16
C ALA A 12 -0.69 -6.22 2.29
N GLY A 13 0.16 -7.26 2.33
CA GLY A 13 1.61 -7.12 2.34
C GLY A 13 2.16 -6.41 1.10
N ILE A 14 1.62 -6.71 -0.09
CA ILE A 14 2.01 -6.06 -1.35
C ILE A 14 1.63 -4.58 -1.35
N PHE A 15 0.38 -4.25 -1.00
CA PHE A 15 -0.06 -2.85 -0.90
C PHE A 15 0.77 -2.08 0.12
N GLY A 16 1.16 -2.73 1.22
CA GLY A 16 2.00 -2.09 2.22
C GLY A 16 3.44 -1.83 1.82
N LEU A 17 4.04 -2.77 1.08
CA LEU A 17 5.36 -2.56 0.49
C LEU A 17 5.33 -1.39 -0.51
N ILE A 18 4.35 -1.37 -1.41
CA ILE A 18 4.26 -0.32 -2.44
C ILE A 18 3.97 1.04 -1.80
N GLY A 19 3.05 1.10 -0.85
CA GLY A 19 2.70 2.33 -0.14
C GLY A 19 3.88 2.93 0.63
N SER A 20 4.65 2.10 1.33
CA SER A 20 5.84 2.55 2.07
C SER A 20 6.97 3.02 1.15
N LEU A 21 7.25 2.30 0.05
CA LEU A 21 8.24 2.71 -0.95
C LEU A 21 7.87 4.04 -1.61
N MET A 22 6.59 4.24 -1.95
CA MET A 22 6.12 5.52 -2.48
C MET A 22 6.24 6.65 -1.44
N GLY A 23 5.91 6.38 -0.18
CA GLY A 23 6.08 7.34 0.91
C GLY A 23 7.54 7.78 1.06
N ALA A 24 8.46 6.81 1.04
CA ALA A 24 9.89 7.07 1.06
C ALA A 24 10.36 7.86 -0.17
N HIS A 25 9.85 7.56 -1.37
CA HIS A 25 10.16 8.29 -2.59
C HIS A 25 9.66 9.75 -2.55
N MET A 26 8.44 9.99 -2.06
CA MET A 26 7.91 11.36 -1.90
C MET A 26 8.69 12.14 -0.84
N ALA A 27 9.04 11.51 0.28
CA ALA A 27 9.85 12.13 1.31
C ALA A 27 11.27 12.44 0.81
N GLY A 28 11.88 11.53 0.05
CA GLY A 28 13.23 11.68 -0.49
C GLY A 28 13.32 12.65 -1.67
N SER A 29 12.29 12.76 -2.51
CA SER A 29 12.26 13.70 -3.64
C SER A 29 11.73 15.09 -3.26
N GLY A 30 11.10 15.24 -2.09
CA GLY A 30 10.40 16.47 -1.70
C GLY A 30 9.17 16.79 -2.56
N SER A 31 8.78 15.88 -3.47
CA SER A 31 7.64 16.06 -4.37
C SER A 31 6.45 15.25 -3.88
N TYR A 32 5.36 15.97 -3.55
CA TYR A 32 4.12 15.37 -3.07
C TYR A 32 3.06 15.17 -4.16
N ALA A 33 3.48 15.16 -5.44
CA ALA A 33 2.57 14.94 -6.56
C ALA A 33 1.84 13.59 -6.47
N LEU A 34 2.48 12.56 -5.90
CA LEU A 34 1.92 11.22 -5.75
C LEU A 34 1.14 11.02 -4.44
N ARG A 35 0.94 12.08 -3.64
CA ARG A 35 0.28 12.00 -2.33
C ARG A 35 -1.13 11.40 -2.39
N PRO A 36 -1.99 11.71 -3.39
CA PRO A 36 -3.29 11.06 -3.52
C PRO A 36 -3.16 9.55 -3.73
N ILE A 37 -2.22 9.11 -4.57
CA ILE A 37 -2.02 7.70 -4.90
C ILE A 37 -1.49 6.93 -3.68
N HIS A 38 -0.51 7.50 -2.98
CA HIS A 38 0.01 6.93 -1.73
C HIS A 38 -1.09 6.74 -0.68
N ALA A 39 -1.97 7.73 -0.51
CA ALA A 39 -3.08 7.63 0.43
C ALA A 39 -4.06 6.50 0.05
N HIS A 40 -4.41 6.36 -1.23
CA HIS A 40 -5.34 5.32 -1.66
C HIS A 40 -4.75 3.92 -1.56
N ILE A 41 -3.45 3.74 -1.83
CA ILE A 41 -2.76 2.46 -1.66
C ILE A 41 -2.75 2.00 -0.20
N LEU A 42 -2.54 2.92 0.75
CA LEU A 42 -2.55 2.58 2.17
C LEU A 42 -3.97 2.37 2.71
N VAL A 43 -4.95 3.20 2.33
CA VAL A 43 -6.32 3.14 2.86
C VAL A 43 -7.14 2.01 2.22
N VAL A 44 -7.25 2.02 0.89
CA VAL A 44 -8.11 1.07 0.16
C VAL A 44 -7.37 -0.26 -0.07
N GLY A 45 -6.06 -0.20 -0.28
CA GLY A 45 -5.24 -1.39 -0.54
C GLY A 45 -4.84 -2.14 0.73
N TRP A 46 -4.15 -1.49 1.68
CA TRP A 46 -3.65 -2.16 2.88
C TRP A 46 -4.72 -2.27 3.99
N LEU A 47 -5.23 -1.14 4.48
CA LEU A 47 -6.06 -1.10 5.70
C LEU A 47 -7.44 -1.74 5.54
N SER A 48 -7.97 -1.81 4.32
CA SER A 48 -9.30 -2.40 4.04
C SER A 48 -9.27 -3.93 3.86
N LEU A 49 -8.09 -4.56 3.82
CA LEU A 49 -7.94 -6.02 3.67
C LEU A 49 -7.85 -6.76 5.01
N PHE A 50 -7.98 -6.04 6.13
CA PHE A 50 -8.12 -6.57 7.50
C PHE A 50 -9.57 -6.50 7.95
#